data_AF-A0A564Z716-F1
#
_entry.id   AF-A0A564Z716-F1
#
_cell.length_a   1.000
_cell.length_b   1.000
_cell.length_c   1.000
_cell.angle_alpha   90.00
_cell.angle_beta   90.00
_cell.angle_gamma   90.00
#
_symmetry.space_group_name_H-M   'P 1'
#
loop_
_entity.id
_entity.type
_entity.pdbx_description
1 polymer ?
#
loop_
_entity_poly.entity_id
_entity_poly.type
_entity_poly.pdbx_seq_one_letter_code
_entity_poly.pdbx_strand_id
1 'polypeptide(L)'
;MTSVTLMWIGNLDKDKRMAGTSMKLSDERLRPKYIELKEDQKEIRIGCLNSTNPPNYVIESCINKRMISRNHATIERLPDGGFILYDHSMNGTYVNYVRVSGGVTLKNGDIVCFGHLNGANLKPGDGVVPFFSDLKYQAFVGPTKQVAAAISKAPDSHSDRLAGGKRPNKSPTGSSHDVKKGVSKATPSRHMKSEDESLKLNEPSLLEVDPFTPVLHHHRVFGLFDSLVWRG
;
A
#
# COMPACT_ATOMS: atom_id res chain seq x y z
N MET A 1 -13.76 -0.28 26.08
CA MET A 1 -12.81 0.81 25.81
C MET A 1 -13.05 1.34 24.39
N THR A 2 -12.29 2.31 23.89
CA THR A 2 -12.35 2.72 22.48
C THR A 2 -11.53 1.77 21.61
N SER A 3 -11.90 1.57 20.36
CA SER A 3 -11.08 0.89 19.35
C SER A 3 -11.00 1.74 18.10
N VAL A 4 -10.00 1.45 17.26
CA VAL A 4 -9.91 1.97 15.90
C VAL A 4 -9.82 0.82 14.93
N THR A 5 -10.67 0.86 13.91
CA THR A 5 -10.65 -0.08 12.79
C THR A 5 -10.56 0.68 11.49
N LEU A 6 -9.59 0.34 10.66
CA LEU A 6 -9.57 0.75 9.26
C LEU A 6 -10.32 -0.30 8.44
N MET A 7 -11.45 0.09 7.87
CA MET A 7 -12.28 -0.74 7.00
C MET A 7 -11.93 -0.48 5.54
N TRP A 8 -11.63 -1.53 4.79
CA TRP A 8 -11.26 -1.42 3.39
C TRP A 8 -12.42 -0.88 2.55
N ILE A 9 -12.14 0.15 1.75
CA ILE A 9 -13.08 0.77 0.80
C ILE A 9 -12.45 0.94 -0.59
N GLY A 10 -11.40 0.15 -0.86
CA GLY A 10 -10.58 0.25 -2.07
C GLY A 10 -11.40 0.47 -3.33
N ASN A 11 -10.90 1.35 -4.20
CA ASN A 11 -11.65 1.81 -5.37
C ASN A 11 -10.80 1.82 -6.64
N LEU A 12 -9.72 1.04 -6.67
CA LEU A 12 -8.81 0.94 -7.81
C LEU A 12 -9.49 0.42 -9.08
N ASP A 13 -10.49 -0.46 -8.92
CA ASP A 13 -11.34 -0.98 -9.98
C ASP A 13 -12.06 0.12 -10.78
N LYS A 14 -12.29 1.29 -10.15
CA LYS A 14 -12.93 2.45 -10.79
C LYS A 14 -11.96 3.28 -11.63
N ASP A 15 -10.66 3.00 -11.57
CA ASP A 15 -9.68 3.67 -12.41
C ASP A 15 -9.72 3.11 -13.83
N LYS A 16 -10.28 3.89 -14.77
CA LYS A 16 -10.37 3.51 -16.18
C LYS A 16 -9.00 3.19 -16.80
N ARG A 17 -7.92 3.78 -16.27
CA ARG A 17 -6.55 3.49 -16.72
C ARG A 17 -6.10 2.07 -16.38
N MET A 18 -6.72 1.47 -15.35
CA MET A 18 -6.43 0.12 -14.87
C MET A 18 -7.41 -0.93 -15.39
N ALA A 19 -8.42 -0.56 -16.18
CA ALA A 19 -9.49 -1.45 -16.64
C ALA A 19 -9.03 -2.62 -17.54
N GLY A 20 -7.81 -2.57 -18.09
CA GLY A 20 -7.21 -3.65 -18.89
C GLY A 20 -6.15 -4.48 -18.15
N THR A 21 -5.74 -4.03 -16.96
CA THR A 21 -4.86 -4.83 -16.11
C THR A 21 -5.74 -5.87 -15.45
N SER A 22 -5.57 -7.14 -15.79
CA SER A 22 -6.15 -8.22 -15.00
C SER A 22 -5.62 -8.04 -13.59
N MET A 23 -6.44 -7.44 -12.72
CA MET A 23 -6.26 -7.46 -11.28
C MET A 23 -6.51 -8.90 -10.86
N LYS A 24 -5.63 -9.81 -11.30
CA LYS A 24 -5.64 -11.20 -10.92
C LYS A 24 -5.65 -11.17 -9.42
N LEU A 25 -6.77 -11.58 -8.83
CA LEU A 25 -7.02 -11.88 -7.42
C LEU A 25 -5.72 -11.88 -6.64
N SER A 26 -5.25 -10.67 -6.38
CA SER A 26 -4.05 -10.49 -5.58
C SER A 26 -4.51 -10.93 -4.22
N ASP A 27 -3.77 -11.87 -3.69
CA ASP A 27 -4.04 -12.54 -2.44
C ASP A 27 -4.80 -11.62 -1.47
N GLU A 28 -6.10 -11.87 -1.27
CA GLU A 28 -6.96 -11.07 -0.37
C GLU A 28 -6.32 -10.97 1.02
N ARG A 29 -5.45 -11.94 1.38
CA ARG A 29 -4.64 -11.94 2.60
C ARG A 29 -3.70 -10.73 2.71
N LEU A 30 -3.31 -10.11 1.60
CA LEU A 30 -2.43 -8.95 1.54
C LEU A 30 -3.22 -7.63 1.39
N ARG A 31 -4.55 -7.69 1.40
CA ARG A 31 -5.45 -6.53 1.51
C ARG A 31 -6.56 -6.84 2.51
N PRO A 32 -6.22 -6.87 3.80
CA PRO A 32 -7.17 -7.23 4.83
C PRO A 32 -8.37 -6.28 4.77
N LYS A 33 -9.59 -6.82 4.80
CA LYS A 33 -10.82 -6.02 4.83
C LYS A 33 -10.90 -5.14 6.08
N TYR A 34 -10.26 -5.56 7.17
CA TYR A 34 -10.22 -4.85 8.44
C TYR A 34 -8.80 -4.88 9.02
N ILE A 35 -8.32 -3.70 9.43
CA ILE A 35 -7.11 -3.53 10.24
C ILE A 35 -7.56 -2.93 11.56
N GLU A 36 -7.46 -3.69 12.65
CA GLU A 36 -8.02 -3.32 13.95
C GLU A 36 -6.91 -3.21 15.00
N LEU A 37 -6.92 -2.10 15.73
CA LEU A 37 -6.20 -1.97 17.00
C LEU A 37 -7.15 -2.32 18.14
N LYS A 38 -6.96 -3.52 18.71
CA LYS A 38 -7.82 -4.06 19.76
C LYS A 38 -7.62 -3.30 21.08
N GLU A 39 -8.53 -3.54 22.04
CA GLU A 39 -8.51 -2.86 23.35
C GLU A 39 -7.27 -3.18 24.18
N ASP A 40 -6.75 -4.41 24.06
CA ASP A 40 -5.58 -4.93 24.77
C ASP A 40 -4.24 -4.54 24.11
N GLN A 41 -4.29 -3.96 22.90
CA GLN A 41 -3.13 -3.58 22.14
C GLN A 41 -2.81 -2.10 22.32
N LYS A 42 -1.54 -1.81 22.63
CA LYS A 42 -1.02 -0.43 22.65
C LYS A 42 -0.81 0.12 21.25
N GLU A 43 -0.33 -0.73 20.34
CA GLU A 43 -0.05 -0.34 18.95
C GLU A 43 -0.24 -1.52 17.99
N ILE A 44 -0.39 -1.19 16.71
CA ILE A 44 -0.29 -2.13 15.59
C ILE A 44 0.64 -1.56 14.52
N ARG A 45 1.44 -2.43 13.94
CA ARG A 45 2.35 -2.12 12.83
C ARG A 45 1.79 -2.66 11.52
N ILE A 46 1.90 -1.84 10.48
CA ILE A 46 1.39 -2.11 9.14
C ILE A 46 2.55 -1.98 8.16
N GLY A 47 2.70 -2.96 7.26
CA GLY A 47 3.78 -2.93 6.28
C GLY A 47 3.77 -4.13 5.35
N CYS A 48 4.77 -4.22 4.48
CA CYS A 48 4.95 -5.41 3.64
C CYS A 48 5.63 -6.55 4.42
N LEU A 49 5.55 -7.76 3.87
CA LEU A 49 6.07 -8.96 4.52
C LEU A 49 7.55 -8.80 4.88
N ASN A 50 7.89 -9.10 6.13
CA ASN A 50 9.24 -9.05 6.66
C ASN A 50 9.48 -10.26 7.57
N SER A 51 10.45 -11.11 7.24
CA SER A 51 10.75 -12.33 7.99
C SER A 51 11.44 -12.07 9.34
N THR A 52 12.19 -10.97 9.46
CA THR A 52 12.95 -10.66 10.67
C THR A 52 12.10 -9.96 11.73
N ASN A 53 11.18 -9.10 11.30
CA ASN A 53 10.29 -8.37 12.19
C ASN A 53 8.94 -8.17 11.49
N PRO A 54 8.04 -9.17 11.51
CA PRO A 54 6.78 -9.12 10.80
C PRO A 54 5.87 -8.03 11.37
N PRO A 55 5.17 -7.25 10.52
CA PRO A 55 4.14 -6.34 10.99
C PRO A 55 2.91 -7.13 11.49
N ASN A 56 2.08 -6.50 12.31
CA ASN A 56 0.80 -7.08 12.73
C ASN A 56 -0.14 -7.27 11.53
N TYR A 57 -0.11 -6.34 10.58
CA TYR A 57 -0.87 -6.41 9.34
C TYR A 57 0.07 -6.30 8.13
N VAL A 58 0.09 -7.37 7.35
CA VAL A 58 0.83 -7.41 6.08
C VAL A 58 -0.07 -6.88 4.97
N ILE A 59 0.40 -5.87 4.24
CA ILE A 59 -0.30 -5.32 3.07
C ILE A 59 0.61 -5.26 1.84
N GLU A 60 0.04 -5.44 0.65
CA GLU A 60 0.73 -5.31 -0.65
C GLU A 60 -0.17 -4.64 -1.69
N SER A 61 0.41 -3.70 -2.46
CA SER A 61 -0.32 -3.06 -3.55
C SER A 61 -0.23 -3.88 -4.85
N CYS A 62 -1.34 -4.07 -5.57
CA CYS A 62 -1.31 -4.61 -6.93
C CYS A 62 -0.82 -3.61 -7.97
N ILE A 63 -0.81 -2.31 -7.65
CA ILE A 63 -0.30 -1.26 -8.55
C ILE A 63 1.22 -1.41 -8.68
N ASN A 64 1.92 -1.55 -7.55
CA ASN A 64 3.36 -1.75 -7.51
C ASN A 64 3.76 -2.45 -6.21
N LYS A 65 4.48 -3.58 -6.30
CA LYS A 65 4.96 -4.33 -5.12
C LYS A 65 5.89 -3.54 -4.20
N ARG A 66 6.58 -2.52 -4.73
CA ARG A 66 7.46 -1.62 -3.96
C ARG A 66 6.72 -0.41 -3.37
N MET A 67 5.40 -0.33 -3.55
CA MET A 67 4.59 0.76 -3.02
C MET A 67 4.65 0.82 -1.49
N ILE A 68 4.67 -0.35 -0.85
CA ILE A 68 4.60 -0.49 0.61
C ILE A 68 5.97 -0.83 1.17
N SER A 69 6.31 -0.18 2.28
CA SER A 69 7.58 -0.34 2.99
C SER A 69 7.45 -1.46 4.03
N ARG A 70 8.55 -2.11 4.41
CA ARG A 70 8.55 -3.18 5.45
C ARG A 70 7.99 -2.69 6.78
N ASN A 71 8.36 -1.46 7.15
CA ASN A 71 7.74 -0.70 8.24
C ASN A 71 7.08 0.52 7.59
N HIS A 72 5.77 0.44 7.31
CA HIS A 72 5.10 1.48 6.53
C HIS A 72 4.39 2.48 7.43
N ALA A 73 3.57 2.00 8.35
CA ALA A 73 2.84 2.83 9.29
C ALA A 73 2.64 2.12 10.62
N THR A 74 2.39 2.91 11.66
CA THR A 74 2.05 2.43 13.00
C THR A 74 0.80 3.16 13.46
N ILE A 75 -0.14 2.46 14.09
CA ILE A 75 -1.25 3.10 14.80
C ILE A 75 -1.03 2.85 16.29
N GLU A 76 -0.91 3.91 17.07
CA GLU A 76 -0.72 3.87 18.52
C GLU A 76 -1.95 4.41 19.24
N ARG A 77 -2.32 3.76 20.34
CA ARG A 77 -3.32 4.22 21.30
C ARG A 77 -2.67 5.18 22.30
N LEU A 78 -3.23 6.37 22.40
CA LEU A 78 -2.81 7.37 23.37
C LEU A 78 -3.42 7.13 24.76
N PRO A 79 -2.79 7.65 25.83
CA PRO A 79 -3.33 7.56 27.20
C PRO A 79 -4.71 8.22 27.38
N ASP A 80 -5.04 9.20 26.55
CA ASP A 80 -6.33 9.90 26.54
C ASP A 80 -7.45 9.11 25.81
N GLY A 81 -7.13 7.93 25.28
CA GLY A 81 -8.06 7.08 24.53
C GLY A 81 -8.18 7.42 23.04
N GLY A 82 -7.43 8.42 22.56
CA GLY A 82 -7.25 8.74 21.15
C GLY A 82 -6.31 7.78 20.42
N PHE A 83 -6.22 7.96 19.10
CA PHE A 83 -5.38 7.14 18.23
C PHE A 83 -4.55 8.03 17.33
N ILE A 84 -3.24 7.76 17.25
CA ILE A 84 -2.34 8.42 16.29
C ILE A 84 -1.89 7.41 15.25
N LEU A 85 -1.95 7.80 13.98
CA LEU A 85 -1.29 7.11 12.88
C LEU A 85 0.04 7.80 12.59
N TYR A 86 1.13 7.04 12.62
CA TYR A 86 2.46 7.47 12.21
C TYR A 86 2.83 6.92 10.83
N ASP A 87 3.49 7.74 10.01
CA ASP A 87 4.05 7.34 8.72
C ASP A 87 5.56 7.11 8.85
N HIS A 88 6.03 5.98 8.31
CA HIS A 88 7.45 5.59 8.26
C HIS A 88 7.89 5.26 6.84
N SER A 89 7.02 5.49 5.86
CA SER A 89 7.15 4.93 4.53
C SER A 89 7.81 5.86 3.53
N MET A 90 8.42 5.26 2.50
CA MET A 90 9.00 6.00 1.37
C MET A 90 7.90 6.72 0.55
N ASN A 91 6.84 6.00 0.21
CA ASN A 91 5.77 6.51 -0.68
C ASN A 91 4.64 7.24 0.06
N GLY A 92 4.73 7.31 1.38
CA GLY A 92 3.83 8.07 2.23
C GLY A 92 2.58 7.31 2.65
N THR A 93 2.08 7.69 3.81
CA THR A 93 0.70 7.42 4.25
C THR A 93 -0.09 8.71 4.16
N TYR A 94 -1.35 8.63 3.72
CA TYR A 94 -2.19 9.80 3.48
C TYR A 94 -3.47 9.69 4.29
N VAL A 95 -3.81 10.75 5.01
CA VAL A 95 -5.10 10.88 5.71
C VAL A 95 -5.87 12.04 5.09
N ASN A 96 -7.08 11.77 4.60
CA ASN A 96 -7.89 12.71 3.85
C ASN A 96 -7.13 13.37 2.70
N TYR A 97 -6.32 12.57 1.99
CA TYR A 97 -5.48 12.97 0.86
C TYR A 97 -4.38 14.00 1.21
N VAL A 98 -3.99 14.11 2.47
CA VAL A 98 -2.81 14.85 2.91
C VAL A 98 -1.76 13.88 3.39
N ARG A 99 -0.51 14.03 2.92
CA ARG A 99 0.59 13.17 3.39
C ARG A 99 0.84 13.43 4.87
N VAL A 100 0.84 12.38 5.67
CA VAL A 100 1.06 12.46 7.11
C VAL A 100 2.45 13.03 7.41
N SER A 101 2.50 14.00 8.33
CA SER A 101 3.75 14.61 8.79
C SER A 101 4.14 14.09 10.16
N GLY A 102 4.88 12.98 10.17
CA GLY A 102 5.23 12.27 11.39
C GLY A 102 4.06 11.46 11.93
N GLY A 103 3.09 12.13 12.56
CA GLY A 103 1.88 11.51 13.11
C GLY A 103 0.64 12.37 12.97
N VAL A 104 -0.54 11.73 12.89
CA VAL A 104 -1.84 12.40 12.82
C VAL A 104 -2.86 11.66 13.69
N THR A 105 -3.67 12.42 14.43
CA THR A 105 -4.79 11.86 15.19
C THR A 105 -5.89 11.38 14.25
N LEU A 106 -6.24 10.09 14.34
CA LEU A 106 -7.33 9.50 13.58
C LEU A 106 -8.68 9.85 14.18
N LYS A 107 -9.62 10.24 13.31
CA LYS A 107 -11.02 10.50 13.64
C LYS A 107 -11.93 9.53 12.91
N ASN A 108 -13.13 9.36 13.46
CA ASN A 108 -14.15 8.55 12.82
C ASN A 108 -14.53 9.15 11.46
N GLY A 109 -14.48 8.34 10.40
CA GLY A 109 -14.79 8.71 9.02
C GLY A 109 -13.58 9.07 8.15
N ASP A 110 -12.37 9.22 8.73
CA ASP A 110 -11.17 9.61 7.99
C ASP A 110 -10.81 8.59 6.90
N ILE A 111 -10.35 9.08 5.75
CA ILE A 111 -9.88 8.23 4.65
C ILE A 111 -8.38 8.05 4.76
N VAL A 112 -7.93 6.81 4.92
CA VAL A 112 -6.51 6.44 5.01
C VAL A 112 -6.09 5.72 3.73
N CYS A 113 -5.03 6.19 3.08
CA CYS A 113 -4.42 5.53 1.93
C CYS A 113 -2.95 5.20 2.22
N PHE A 114 -2.55 3.96 1.97
CA PHE A 114 -1.16 3.53 2.12
C PHE A 114 -0.46 3.53 0.76
N GLY A 115 0.55 4.40 0.62
CA GLY A 115 1.29 4.60 -0.62
C GLY A 115 0.59 5.49 -1.65
N HIS A 116 1.42 6.13 -2.48
CA HIS A 116 1.00 6.89 -3.64
C HIS A 116 2.06 6.71 -4.75
N LEU A 117 1.62 6.68 -6.01
CA LEU A 117 2.53 6.47 -7.17
C LEU A 117 3.64 7.53 -7.26
N ASN A 118 3.31 8.78 -6.93
CA ASN A 118 4.28 9.88 -6.87
C ASN A 118 4.82 10.11 -5.45
N GLY A 119 4.63 9.15 -4.55
CA GLY A 119 4.89 9.30 -3.11
C GLY A 119 6.31 9.76 -2.80
N ALA A 120 7.33 9.17 -3.44
CA ALA A 120 8.73 9.54 -3.20
C ALA A 120 9.05 11.04 -3.44
N ASN A 121 8.22 11.76 -4.21
CA ASN A 121 8.42 13.17 -4.55
C ASN A 121 7.55 14.13 -3.73
N LEU A 122 6.65 13.62 -2.88
CA LEU A 122 5.72 14.43 -2.09
C LEU A 122 6.26 14.62 -0.67
N LYS A 123 6.24 15.86 -0.18
CA LYS A 123 6.71 16.20 1.16
C LYS A 123 5.64 15.91 2.21
N PRO A 124 6.03 15.64 3.47
CA PRO A 124 5.06 15.53 4.55
C PRO A 124 4.24 16.81 4.68
N GLY A 125 2.91 16.68 4.83
CA GLY A 125 1.97 17.81 4.82
C GLY A 125 1.44 18.19 3.44
N ASP A 126 2.00 17.67 2.34
CA ASP A 126 1.49 17.96 1.00
C ASP A 126 0.10 17.35 0.80
N GLY A 127 -0.83 18.18 0.33
CA GLY A 127 -2.13 17.73 -0.17
C GLY A 127 -2.00 17.15 -1.57
N VAL A 128 -2.70 16.06 -1.83
CA VAL A 128 -2.85 15.48 -3.16
C VAL A 128 -4.31 15.47 -3.57
N VAL A 129 -4.56 15.47 -4.88
CA VAL A 129 -5.91 15.25 -5.39
C VAL A 129 -6.39 13.84 -5.00
N PRO A 130 -7.69 13.64 -4.71
CA PRO A 130 -8.24 12.32 -4.47
C PRO A 130 -7.89 11.34 -5.58
N PHE A 131 -7.31 10.20 -5.22
CA PHE A 131 -6.78 9.21 -6.15
C PHE A 131 -7.37 7.83 -5.91
N PHE A 132 -7.35 6.99 -6.95
CA PHE A 132 -7.75 5.59 -6.84
C PHE A 132 -6.64 4.76 -6.20
N SER A 133 -7.01 3.88 -5.26
CA SER A 133 -6.06 3.02 -4.56
C SER A 133 -6.72 1.72 -4.17
N ASP A 134 -5.94 0.64 -4.22
CA ASP A 134 -6.30 -0.68 -3.71
C ASP A 134 -6.08 -0.79 -2.19
N LEU A 135 -5.27 0.11 -1.61
CA LEU A 135 -4.98 0.17 -0.17
C LEU A 135 -5.58 1.44 0.44
N LYS A 136 -6.89 1.61 0.21
CA LYS A 136 -7.71 2.70 0.75
C LYS A 136 -8.70 2.17 1.78
N TYR A 137 -8.76 2.87 2.90
CA TYR A 137 -9.55 2.49 4.06
C TYR A 137 -10.29 3.69 4.62
N GLN A 138 -11.39 3.43 5.32
CA GLN A 138 -12.08 4.40 6.15
C GLN A 138 -11.88 4.03 7.62
N ALA A 139 -11.48 5.01 8.44
CA ALA A 139 -11.26 4.83 9.86
C ALA A 139 -12.60 4.88 10.62
N PHE A 140 -12.81 3.93 11.51
CA PHE A 140 -13.91 3.90 12.47
C PHE A 140 -13.31 3.96 13.86
N VAL A 141 -13.62 5.04 14.58
CA VAL A 141 -13.10 5.30 15.93
C VAL A 141 -14.29 5.38 16.86
N GLY A 142 -14.34 4.51 17.87
CA GLY A 142 -15.45 4.51 18.81
C GLY A 142 -15.45 3.32 19.77
N PRO A 143 -16.54 3.11 20.52
CA PRO A 143 -16.67 1.94 21.38
C PRO A 143 -16.68 0.65 20.55
N THR A 144 -15.90 -0.35 20.97
CA THR A 144 -15.71 -1.63 20.25
C THR A 144 -17.00 -2.31 19.82
N LYS A 145 -18.05 -2.27 20.66
CA LYS A 145 -19.38 -2.83 20.32
C LYS A 145 -20.04 -2.14 19.12
N GLN A 146 -19.86 -0.83 18.98
CA GLN A 146 -20.43 -0.07 17.86
C GLN A 146 -19.63 -0.30 16.58
N VAL A 147 -18.31 -0.36 16.68
CA VAL A 147 -17.43 -0.69 15.55
C VAL A 147 -17.73 -2.11 15.04
N ALA A 148 -17.86 -3.09 15.93
CA ALA A 148 -18.26 -4.46 15.57
C ALA A 148 -19.65 -4.52 14.90
N ALA A 149 -20.62 -3.72 15.39
CA ALA A 149 -21.94 -3.65 14.79
C ALA A 149 -21.92 -2.98 13.40
N ALA A 150 -21.10 -1.95 13.20
CA ALA A 150 -20.92 -1.30 11.90
C ALA A 150 -20.28 -2.27 10.89
N ILE A 151 -19.26 -3.02 11.32
CA ILE A 151 -18.60 -4.08 10.54
C ILE A 151 -19.60 -5.16 10.13
N SER A 152 -20.44 -5.65 11.05
CA SER A 152 -21.46 -6.69 10.74
C SER A 152 -22.55 -6.25 9.78
N LYS A 153 -22.76 -4.93 9.61
CA LYS A 153 -23.76 -4.34 8.71
C LYS A 153 -23.16 -3.92 7.37
N ALA A 154 -21.83 -3.88 7.24
CA ALA A 154 -21.19 -3.60 5.97
C ALA A 154 -21.56 -4.74 5.01
N PRO A 155 -22.13 -4.43 3.82
CA PRO A 155 -22.45 -5.48 2.86
C PRO A 155 -21.16 -6.21 2.49
N ASP A 156 -21.22 -7.55 2.45
CA ASP A 156 -20.19 -8.39 1.88
C ASP A 156 -19.99 -8.00 0.41
N SER A 157 -19.16 -7.00 0.15
CA SER A 157 -18.73 -6.70 -1.22
C SER A 157 -17.85 -7.88 -1.66
N HIS A 158 -18.39 -8.66 -2.60
CA HIS A 158 -17.91 -9.93 -3.14
C HIS A 158 -18.12 -11.18 -2.25
N SER A 159 -19.39 -11.59 -2.11
CA SER A 159 -19.70 -12.97 -2.46
C SER A 159 -20.13 -13.00 -3.93
N ASP A 160 -19.21 -13.38 -4.82
CA ASP A 160 -19.64 -13.81 -6.14
C ASP A 160 -20.53 -15.04 -5.95
N ARG A 161 -21.80 -14.84 -6.27
CA ARG A 161 -22.78 -15.90 -6.45
C ARG A 161 -22.26 -16.83 -7.55
N LEU A 162 -21.54 -17.89 -7.19
CA LEU A 162 -21.53 -19.11 -7.97
C LEU A 162 -22.87 -19.83 -7.77
N ALA A 163 -23.92 -19.23 -8.33
CA ALA A 163 -25.21 -19.88 -8.48
C ALA A 163 -25.24 -20.60 -9.84
N GLY A 164 -25.27 -21.93 -9.78
CA GLY A 164 -26.08 -22.73 -10.70
C GLY A 164 -25.44 -23.15 -12.03
N GLY A 165 -24.64 -24.21 -11.98
CA GLY A 165 -24.34 -25.06 -13.14
C GLY A 165 -24.40 -26.53 -12.74
N LYS A 166 -25.60 -27.06 -12.49
CA LYS A 166 -25.85 -28.51 -12.36
C LYS A 166 -25.34 -29.21 -13.63
N ARG A 167 -24.25 -29.98 -13.53
CA ARG A 167 -23.94 -31.04 -14.50
C ARG A 167 -24.53 -32.35 -13.95
N PRO A 168 -25.49 -33.01 -14.61
CA PRO A 168 -25.93 -34.32 -14.18
C PRO A 168 -24.92 -35.39 -14.61
N ASN A 169 -24.64 -36.31 -13.68
CA ASN A 169 -23.93 -37.55 -13.94
C ASN A 169 -24.81 -38.48 -14.80
N LYS A 170 -24.24 -39.04 -15.88
CA LYS A 170 -24.72 -40.30 -16.48
C LYS A 170 -23.62 -40.92 -17.36
N SER A 171 -23.05 -42.02 -16.91
CA SER A 171 -22.54 -43.09 -17.78
C SER A 171 -23.73 -43.83 -18.40
N PRO A 172 -23.59 -44.36 -19.63
CA PRO A 172 -23.52 -45.81 -19.74
C PRO A 172 -22.59 -46.34 -20.84
N THR A 173 -22.37 -47.64 -20.69
CA THR A 173 -21.71 -48.69 -21.47
C THR A 173 -22.16 -48.86 -22.94
N GLY A 174 -21.26 -49.39 -23.80
CA GLY A 174 -21.62 -50.41 -24.80
C GLY A 174 -21.38 -50.16 -26.31
N SER A 175 -20.36 -50.84 -26.84
CA SER A 175 -20.19 -51.47 -28.19
C SER A 175 -20.23 -50.68 -29.52
N SER A 176 -19.10 -50.82 -30.25
CA SER A 176 -18.90 -51.24 -31.66
C SER A 176 -19.47 -50.40 -32.83
N HIS A 177 -18.59 -49.84 -33.68
CA HIS A 177 -18.22 -50.42 -34.98
C HIS A 177 -17.20 -49.56 -35.76
N ASP A 178 -16.45 -50.28 -36.60
CA ASP A 178 -15.34 -49.99 -37.52
C ASP A 178 -15.36 -48.70 -38.36
N VAL A 179 -14.17 -48.18 -38.71
CA VAL A 179 -13.52 -48.30 -40.05
C VAL A 179 -12.34 -47.30 -40.19
N LYS A 180 -11.13 -47.84 -40.46
CA LYS A 180 -10.02 -47.45 -41.38
C LYS A 180 -9.82 -45.96 -41.73
N LYS A 181 -8.62 -45.41 -42.02
CA LYS A 181 -7.25 -45.85 -42.35
C LYS A 181 -6.42 -44.54 -42.44
N GLY A 182 -5.11 -44.57 -42.21
CA GLY A 182 -4.23 -43.48 -42.69
C GLY A 182 -2.85 -43.44 -42.02
N VAL A 183 -1.84 -43.96 -42.71
CA VAL A 183 -0.44 -44.07 -42.29
C VAL A 183 0.39 -42.92 -42.85
N SER A 184 1.40 -42.43 -42.10
CA SER A 184 2.78 -42.02 -42.50
C SER A 184 3.29 -40.84 -41.64
N LYS A 185 4.28 -41.03 -40.75
CA LYS A 185 5.75 -40.96 -40.93
C LYS A 185 6.28 -39.61 -41.48
N ALA A 186 7.02 -38.86 -40.65
CA ALA A 186 8.42 -38.41 -40.87
C ALA A 186 8.76 -37.08 -40.15
N THR A 187 9.77 -37.12 -39.27
CA THR A 187 10.78 -36.06 -39.05
C THR A 187 11.83 -36.13 -40.19
N PRO A 188 12.73 -35.14 -40.47
CA PRO A 188 13.44 -34.30 -39.49
C PRO A 188 13.88 -32.86 -39.92
N SER A 189 14.48 -32.17 -38.94
CA SER A 189 15.62 -31.22 -39.02
C SER A 189 15.53 -29.92 -39.84
N ARG A 190 15.70 -28.76 -39.17
CA ARG A 190 16.79 -27.83 -39.51
C ARG A 190 17.11 -26.80 -38.42
N HIS A 191 18.37 -26.85 -38.04
CA HIS A 191 19.22 -25.84 -37.41
C HIS A 191 19.17 -24.49 -38.16
N MET A 192 19.25 -23.35 -37.47
CA MET A 192 20.00 -22.15 -37.87
C MET A 192 20.10 -21.19 -36.67
N LYS A 193 21.34 -20.79 -36.42
CA LYS A 193 21.87 -19.97 -35.34
C LYS A 193 22.27 -18.63 -35.96
N SER A 194 21.89 -17.51 -35.37
CA SER A 194 22.64 -16.24 -35.46
C SER A 194 22.10 -15.28 -34.41
N GLU A 195 22.86 -15.13 -33.33
CA GLU A 195 22.81 -13.95 -32.46
C GLU A 195 24.09 -13.18 -32.77
N ASP A 196 23.92 -11.97 -33.30
CA ASP A 196 24.95 -10.95 -33.40
C ASP A 196 24.28 -9.63 -33.03
N GLU A 197 24.67 -9.04 -31.91
CA GLU A 197 25.12 -7.65 -31.89
C GLU A 197 25.61 -7.27 -30.49
N SER A 198 26.93 -7.21 -30.39
CA SER A 198 27.66 -6.50 -29.34
C SER A 198 27.82 -5.05 -29.75
N LEU A 199 27.19 -4.12 -29.04
CA LEU A 199 27.63 -2.72 -28.99
C LEU A 199 27.66 -2.24 -27.54
N LYS A 200 28.83 -2.39 -26.93
CA LYS A 200 29.32 -1.51 -25.87
C LYS A 200 29.62 -0.16 -26.49
N LEU A 201 29.24 0.94 -25.82
CA LEU A 201 30.03 2.16 -25.61
C LEU A 201 29.14 3.16 -24.85
N ASN A 202 29.60 3.58 -23.66
CA ASN A 202 29.59 4.96 -23.17
C ASN A 202 29.99 4.98 -21.68
N GLU A 203 31.28 5.16 -21.45
CA GLU A 203 31.79 5.93 -20.30
C GLU A 203 31.72 7.42 -20.65
N PRO A 204 31.54 8.30 -19.65
CA PRO A 204 32.71 9.14 -19.37
C PRO A 204 33.06 9.21 -17.88
N SER A 205 34.38 9.20 -17.68
CA SER A 205 35.15 9.33 -16.46
C SER A 205 35.00 10.69 -15.76
N LEU A 206 34.84 10.60 -14.44
CA LEU A 206 35.40 11.42 -13.35
C LEU A 206 36.06 12.78 -13.67
N LEU A 207 35.56 13.81 -12.98
CA LEU A 207 36.40 14.85 -12.36
C LEU A 207 35.98 14.97 -10.89
N GLU A 208 36.84 14.46 -10.00
CA GLU A 208 36.88 14.82 -8.58
C GLU A 208 37.64 16.14 -8.41
N VAL A 209 37.10 17.07 -7.60
CA VAL A 209 37.89 17.97 -6.75
C VAL A 209 37.04 18.47 -5.56
N ASP A 210 37.31 17.84 -4.43
CA ASP A 210 37.33 18.22 -3.01
C ASP A 210 36.42 19.27 -2.33
N PRO A 211 36.09 19.04 -1.03
CA PRO A 211 35.28 19.89 -0.17
C PRO A 211 36.11 20.87 0.68
N PHE A 212 35.55 22.06 0.96
CA PHE A 212 35.77 22.96 2.12
C PHE A 212 35.81 24.44 1.71
N THR A 213 34.73 25.18 1.97
CA THR A 213 34.80 26.61 2.30
C THR A 213 33.68 26.98 3.28
N PRO A 214 33.99 27.53 4.47
CA PRO A 214 33.01 28.03 5.42
C PRO A 214 32.55 29.44 5.04
N VAL A 215 31.24 29.69 5.10
CA VAL A 215 30.69 31.05 4.96
C VAL A 215 30.80 31.75 6.32
N LEU A 216 31.67 32.77 6.38
CA LEU A 216 31.80 33.70 7.50
C LEU A 216 30.46 34.41 7.78
N HIS A 217 29.96 34.30 9.01
CA HIS A 217 29.01 35.27 9.57
C HIS A 217 29.78 36.49 10.07
N HIS A 218 29.54 37.64 9.45
CA HIS A 218 30.05 38.92 9.95
C HIS A 218 29.17 39.42 11.10
N HIS A 219 29.78 39.53 12.28
CA HIS A 219 29.31 40.34 13.39
C HIS A 219 29.34 41.85 13.04
N ARG A 220 28.23 42.54 13.30
CA ARG A 220 28.15 43.91 13.82
C ARG A 220 27.10 43.84 14.94
N VAL A 221 27.36 43.96 16.24
CA VAL A 221 28.08 44.94 17.06
C VAL A 221 27.39 46.33 17.16
N PHE A 222 26.94 46.57 18.40
CA PHE A 222 26.66 47.82 19.15
C PHE A 222 25.31 48.56 19.07
N GLY A 223 24.73 48.69 20.27
CA GLY A 223 23.86 49.79 20.73
C GLY A 223 22.52 49.28 21.28
N LEU A 224 22.03 49.59 22.47
CA LEU A 224 22.46 50.46 23.56
C LEU A 224 21.64 50.02 24.81
N PHE A 225 22.18 50.31 26.00
CA PHE A 225 21.49 50.26 27.29
C PHE A 225 20.16 51.04 27.27
N ASP A 226 19.12 50.57 27.95
CA ASP A 226 18.81 51.15 29.27
C ASP A 226 17.80 50.34 30.09
N SER A 227 18.00 50.46 31.40
CA SER A 227 17.33 49.78 32.49
C SER A 227 16.08 50.56 32.88
N LEU A 228 14.94 49.89 33.12
CA LEU A 228 13.84 50.49 33.88
C LEU A 228 13.33 49.54 34.97
N VAL A 229 14.02 49.64 36.10
CA VAL A 229 13.55 49.72 37.48
C VAL A 229 12.13 49.25 37.79
N TRP A 230 12.07 48.26 38.67
CA TRP A 230 10.97 47.91 39.55
C TRP A 230 11.02 48.78 40.82
N ARG A 231 9.92 49.46 41.19
CA ARG A 231 9.46 49.77 42.57
C ARG A 231 8.31 50.79 42.56
N GLY A 232 7.24 50.50 43.31
CA GLY A 232 6.16 51.44 43.65
C GLY A 232 4.80 50.86 43.40
#